data_AF-A0A1S0TY12-F1
#
_entry.id   AF-A0A1S0TY12-F1
#
_cell.length_a   1.000
_cell.length_b   1.000
_cell.length_c   1.000
_cell.angle_alpha   90.00
_cell.angle_beta   90.00
_cell.angle_gamma   90.00
#
_symmetry.space_group_name_H-M   'P 1'
#
loop_
_entity.id
_entity.type
_entity.pdbx_description
1 polymer ?
#
loop_
_entity_poly.entity_id
_entity_poly.type
_entity_poly.pdbx_seq_one_letter_code
_entity_poly.pdbx_strand_id
1 'polypeptide(L)'
;MGSHKLLILFLDTALVMECISFLHNARMFTTSTTSKPGCLIYNDEQLHIIMDRVCEICHEMYSHQYPNTRADCRSDCFRSKHFHSCLEHFRPIIPYG
;
A
#
# COMPACT_ATOMS: atom_id res chain seq x y z
N MET A 1 -26.28 -43.20 -10.85
CA MET A 1 -26.40 -41.73 -11.00
C MET A 1 -25.95 -40.96 -9.74
N GLY A 2 -24.93 -41.41 -9.00
CA GLY A 2 -24.54 -40.80 -7.72
C GLY A 2 -23.15 -40.15 -7.70
N SER A 3 -22.15 -40.76 -8.33
CA SER A 3 -20.74 -40.36 -8.12
C SER A 3 -20.28 -39.18 -8.98
N HIS A 4 -20.74 -39.06 -10.23
CA HIS A 4 -20.34 -37.96 -11.12
C HIS A 4 -20.92 -36.61 -10.71
N LYS A 5 -22.18 -36.58 -10.25
CA LYS A 5 -22.81 -35.34 -9.75
C LYS A 5 -22.09 -34.80 -8.52
N LEU A 6 -21.65 -35.71 -7.64
CA LEU A 6 -20.89 -35.36 -6.45
C LEU A 6 -19.50 -34.81 -6.81
N LEU A 7 -18.84 -35.42 -7.79
CA LEU A 7 -17.52 -34.98 -8.28
C LEU A 7 -17.58 -33.59 -8.93
N ILE A 8 -18.62 -33.30 -9.71
CA ILE A 8 -18.85 -31.99 -10.31
C ILE A 8 -19.07 -30.93 -9.22
N LEU A 9 -19.93 -31.22 -8.23
CA LEU A 9 -20.15 -30.32 -7.09
C LEU A 9 -18.86 -29.99 -6.33
N PHE A 10 -17.99 -30.98 -6.11
CA PHE A 10 -16.70 -30.75 -5.45
C PHE A 10 -15.77 -29.84 -6.27
N LEU A 11 -15.69 -30.04 -7.59
CA LEU A 11 -14.87 -29.21 -8.48
C LEU A 11 -15.38 -27.76 -8.54
N ASP A 12 -16.70 -27.56 -8.62
CA ASP A 12 -17.31 -26.23 -8.61
C ASP A 12 -17.04 -25.50 -7.29
N THR A 13 -17.16 -26.19 -6.15
CA THR A 13 -16.89 -25.58 -4.84
C THR A 13 -15.42 -25.20 -4.63
N ALA A 14 -14.48 -25.99 -5.15
CA ALA A 14 -13.05 -25.69 -5.06
C ALA A 14 -12.69 -24.44 -5.88
N LEU A 15 -13.23 -24.32 -7.10
CA LEU A 15 -13.02 -23.15 -7.95
C LEU A 15 -13.56 -21.86 -7.31
N VAL A 16 -14.72 -21.94 -6.67
CA VAL A 16 -15.34 -20.80 -5.95
C VAL A 16 -14.47 -20.36 -4.76
N MET A 17 -13.87 -21.28 -4.01
CA MET A 17 -13.01 -20.95 -2.86
C MET A 17 -11.73 -20.21 -3.25
N GLU A 18 -11.10 -20.57 -4.37
CA GLU A 18 -9.93 -19.86 -4.89
C GLU A 18 -10.33 -18.42 -5.29
N CYS A 19 -11.45 -18.25 -6.00
CA CYS A 19 -11.94 -16.94 -6.39
C CYS A 19 -12.27 -16.02 -5.20
N ILE A 20 -12.85 -16.56 -4.12
CA ILE A 20 -13.16 -15.78 -2.91
C ILE A 20 -11.88 -15.26 -2.25
N SER A 21 -10.82 -16.08 -2.22
CA SER A 21 -9.52 -15.70 -1.66
C SER A 21 -8.87 -14.56 -2.44
N PHE A 22 -8.92 -14.60 -3.77
CA PHE A 22 -8.45 -13.51 -4.63
C PHE A 22 -9.28 -12.22 -4.46
N LEU A 23 -10.62 -12.33 -4.40
CA LEU A 23 -11.50 -11.16 -4.18
C LEU A 23 -11.27 -10.49 -2.83
N HIS A 24 -11.05 -11.29 -1.77
CA HIS A 24 -10.77 -10.76 -0.43
C HIS A 24 -9.47 -9.95 -0.39
N ASN A 25 -8.42 -10.44 -1.05
CA ASN A 25 -7.13 -9.75 -1.12
C ASN A 25 -7.20 -8.47 -1.97
N ALA A 26 -7.90 -8.50 -3.11
CA ALA A 26 -8.14 -7.31 -3.93
C ALA A 26 -8.99 -6.26 -3.18
N ARG A 27 -9.95 -6.71 -2.37
CA ARG A 27 -10.77 -5.82 -1.52
C ARG A 27 -9.94 -5.17 -0.41
N MET A 28 -9.03 -5.90 0.24
CA MET A 28 -8.13 -5.30 1.23
C MET A 28 -7.24 -4.21 0.61
N PHE A 29 -6.74 -4.41 -0.62
CA PHE A 29 -5.95 -3.41 -1.33
C PHE A 29 -6.75 -2.13 -1.66
N THR A 30 -8.03 -2.26 -2.04
CA THR A 30 -8.89 -1.10 -2.35
C THR A 30 -9.44 -0.41 -1.10
N THR A 31 -9.51 -1.07 0.05
CA THR A 31 -10.00 -0.45 1.30
C THR A 31 -8.93 0.27 2.12
N SER A 32 -7.64 0.15 1.80
CA SER A 32 -6.60 0.92 2.51
C SER A 32 -6.47 2.37 2.03
N THR A 33 -7.19 2.76 0.97
CA THR A 33 -7.39 4.15 0.56
C THR A 33 -8.61 4.73 1.28
N THR A 34 -8.67 4.61 2.61
CA THR A 34 -9.58 5.47 3.36
C THR A 34 -9.06 6.90 3.21
N SER A 35 -9.59 7.60 2.19
CA SER A 35 -9.50 9.05 2.05
C SER A 35 -9.85 9.65 3.42
N LYS A 36 -8.82 10.08 4.16
CA LYS A 36 -9.06 10.89 5.35
C LYS A 36 -9.73 12.17 4.86
N PRO A 37 -10.95 12.51 5.34
CA PRO A 37 -11.58 13.76 4.94
C PRO A 37 -10.62 14.92 5.29
N GLY A 38 -10.14 15.62 4.26
CA GLY A 38 -9.18 16.74 4.39
C GLY A 38 -7.81 16.54 3.73
N CYS A 39 -7.44 15.33 3.31
CA CYS A 39 -6.17 15.12 2.60
C CYS A 39 -6.35 15.23 1.07
N LEU A 40 -6.13 16.44 0.52
CA LEU A 40 -6.23 16.71 -0.93
C LEU A 40 -5.34 15.82 -1.80
N ILE A 41 -4.25 15.30 -1.22
CA ILE A 41 -3.29 14.46 -1.91
C ILE A 41 -3.89 13.17 -2.46
N TYR A 42 -4.92 12.63 -1.81
CA TYR A 42 -5.58 11.40 -2.28
C TYR A 42 -6.50 11.65 -3.47
N ASN A 43 -6.78 12.90 -3.81
CA ASN A 43 -7.51 13.24 -5.04
C ASN A 43 -6.62 13.19 -6.28
N ASP A 44 -5.29 13.24 -6.11
CA ASP A 44 -4.30 13.06 -7.15
C ASP A 44 -3.61 11.70 -6.96
N GLU A 45 -4.15 10.68 -7.61
CA GLU A 45 -3.66 9.30 -7.47
C GLU A 45 -2.18 9.16 -7.85
N GLN A 46 -1.74 9.82 -8.93
CA GLN A 46 -0.35 9.71 -9.38
C GLN A 46 0.61 10.34 -8.36
N LEU A 47 0.28 11.53 -7.87
CA LEU A 47 1.09 12.18 -6.85
C LEU A 47 1.09 11.39 -5.54
N HIS A 48 -0.08 10.87 -5.12
CA HIS A 48 -0.17 9.99 -3.96
C HIS A 48 0.76 8.79 -4.08
N ILE A 49 0.74 8.06 -5.20
CA ILE A 49 1.59 6.88 -5.44
C ILE A 49 3.08 7.24 -5.32
N ILE A 50 3.51 8.38 -5.88
CA ILE A 50 4.90 8.84 -5.79
C ILE A 50 5.29 9.09 -4.33
N MET A 51 4.46 9.82 -3.58
CA MET A 51 4.74 10.11 -2.17
C MET A 51 4.73 8.83 -1.32
N ASP A 52 3.85 7.88 -1.65
CA ASP A 52 3.79 6.57 -1.00
C ASP A 52 5.08 5.78 -1.20
N ARG A 53 5.62 5.84 -2.43
CA ARG A 53 6.85 5.15 -2.82
C ARG A 53 8.08 5.71 -2.11
N VAL A 54 8.15 7.04 -1.94
CA VAL A 54 9.19 7.69 -1.13
C VAL A 54 9.20 7.11 0.30
N CYS A 55 8.03 6.99 0.92
CA CYS A 55 7.90 6.41 2.26
C CYS A 55 8.29 4.92 2.33
N GLU A 56 8.07 4.15 1.27
CA GLU A 56 8.51 2.75 1.20
C GLU A 56 10.02 2.62 1.16
N ILE A 57 10.67 3.39 0.30
CA ILE A 57 12.14 3.35 0.19
C ILE A 57 12.78 3.75 1.52
N CYS A 58 12.27 4.79 2.18
CA CYS A 58 12.78 5.16 3.50
C CYS A 58 12.51 4.10 4.58
N HIS A 59 11.39 3.39 4.51
CA HIS A 59 11.16 2.25 5.41
C HIS A 59 12.16 1.12 5.15
N GLU A 60 12.44 0.77 3.90
CA GLU A 60 13.45 -0.24 3.57
C GLU A 60 14.83 0.15 4.13
N MET A 61 15.19 1.43 4.08
CA MET A 61 16.48 1.94 4.57
C MET A 61 16.60 2.00 6.10
N TYR A 62 15.50 2.29 6.81
CA TYR A 62 15.56 2.65 8.25
C TYR A 62 14.72 1.76 9.17
N SER A 63 14.00 0.76 8.64
CA SER A 63 13.11 -0.12 9.41
C SER A 63 13.80 -0.87 10.55
N HIS A 64 15.10 -1.16 10.44
CA HIS A 64 15.88 -1.80 11.49
C HIS A 64 16.02 -0.94 12.75
N GLN A 65 16.01 0.39 12.60
CA GLN A 65 16.06 1.34 13.72
C GLN A 65 14.65 1.85 14.08
N TYR A 66 13.84 2.11 13.05
CA TYR A 66 12.53 2.74 13.16
C TYR A 66 11.50 1.93 12.37
N PRO A 67 10.92 0.86 12.94
CA PRO A 67 10.05 -0.07 12.20
C PRO A 67 8.80 0.61 11.62
N ASN A 68 8.31 1.67 12.26
CA ASN A 68 7.11 2.39 11.84
C ASN A 68 7.35 3.50 10.80
N THR A 69 8.56 3.61 10.24
CA THR A 69 8.96 4.69 9.31
C THR A 69 7.94 4.92 8.19
N ARG A 70 7.38 3.86 7.59
CA ARG A 70 6.38 3.97 6.51
C ARG A 70 5.11 4.69 6.96
N ALA A 71 4.62 4.35 8.16
CA ALA A 71 3.40 4.94 8.73
C ALA A 71 3.64 6.38 9.18
N ASP A 72 4.76 6.63 9.87
CA ASP A 72 5.15 7.95 10.34
C ASP A 72 5.37 8.91 9.17
N CYS A 73 5.96 8.44 8.07
CA CYS A 73 6.15 9.19 6.84
C CYS A 73 4.82 9.64 6.21
N ARG A 74 3.82 8.76 6.13
CA ARG A 74 2.48 9.05 5.55
C ARG A 74 1.60 9.92 6.45
N SER A 75 2.00 10.15 7.69
CA SER A 75 1.21 10.91 8.65
C SER A 75 0.98 12.35 8.17
N ASP A 76 -0.13 12.94 8.65
CA ASP A 76 -0.55 14.31 8.33
C ASP A 76 -0.56 14.63 6.82
N CYS A 77 -1.12 13.74 6.01
CA CYS A 77 -1.18 13.88 4.55
C CYS A 77 0.21 14.14 3.92
N PHE A 78 1.25 13.44 4.39
CA PHE A 78 2.66 13.62 4.00
C PHE A 78 3.29 14.98 4.37
N ARG A 79 2.68 15.75 5.28
CA ARG A 79 3.25 17.00 5.82
C ARG A 79 4.11 16.77 7.07
N SER A 80 4.40 15.52 7.39
CA SER A 80 5.20 15.15 8.55
C SER A 80 6.68 15.51 8.36
N LYS A 81 7.37 15.79 9.46
CA LYS A 81 8.83 15.91 9.47
C LYS A 81 9.53 14.66 8.91
N HIS A 82 8.92 13.48 9.07
CA HIS A 82 9.47 12.22 8.58
C HIS A 82 9.47 12.14 7.06
N PHE A 83 8.41 12.64 6.41
CA PHE A 83 8.37 12.75 4.95
C PHE A 83 9.45 13.72 4.44
N HIS A 84 9.58 14.90 5.06
CA HIS A 84 10.61 15.87 4.67
C HIS A 84 12.04 15.33 4.88
N SER A 85 12.33 14.71 6.03
CA SER A 85 13.64 14.10 6.27
C SER A 85 13.96 12.97 5.29
N CYS A 86 12.94 12.23 4.84
CA CYS A 86 13.11 11.21 3.81
C CYS A 86 13.51 11.83 2.46
N LEU A 87 12.86 12.93 2.05
CA LEU A 87 13.21 13.65 0.81
C LEU A 87 14.62 14.23 0.81
N GLU A 88 15.11 14.69 1.96
CA GLU A 88 16.48 15.21 2.10
C GLU A 88 17.54 14.18 1.70
N HIS A 89 17.26 12.89 1.84
CA HIS A 89 18.18 11.83 1.43
C HIS A 89 18.36 11.77 -0.10
N PHE A 90 17.37 12.23 -0.85
CA PHE A 90 17.40 12.29 -2.31
C PHE A 90 17.75 13.68 -2.83
N ARG A 91 18.01 14.65 -1.94
CA ARG A 91 18.32 16.01 -2.35
C ARG A 91 19.67 16.03 -3.06
N PRO A 92 19.77 16.57 -4.27
CA PRO A 92 21.05 16.70 -4.95
C PRO A 92 21.98 17.61 -4.14
N ILE A 93 23.26 17.22 -4.06
CA ILE A 93 24.30 18.09 -3.52
C ILE A 93 24.45 19.25 -4.49
N ILE A 94 24.16 20.47 -4.03
CA ILE A 94 24.43 21.68 -4.80
C ILE A 94 25.87 22.09 -4.49
N PRO A 95 26.82 21.96 -5.44
CA PRO A 95 28.24 22.16 -5.15
C PRO A 95 28.63 23.62 -4.86
N TYR A 96 27.75 24.59 -5.12
CA TYR A 96 28.00 26.02 -4.86
C TYR A 96 26.68 26.72 -4.51
N GLY A 97 26.29 26.66 -3.23
CA GLY A 97 25.25 27.53 -2.66
C GLY A 97 25.87 28.81 -2.12
#